data_AF-A0A268ENI7-F1
#
_entry.id   AF-A0A268ENI7-F1
#
_cell.length_a   1.000
_cell.length_b   1.000
_cell.length_c   1.000
_cell.angle_alpha   90.00
_cell.angle_beta   90.00
_cell.angle_gamma   90.00
#
_symmetry.space_group_name_H-M   'P 1'
#
loop_
_entity.id
_entity.type
_entity.pdbx_description
1 polymer ?
#
loop_
_entity_poly.entity_id
_entity_poly.type
_entity_poly.pdbx_seq_one_letter_code
_entity_poly.pdbx_strand_id
1 'polypeptide(L)'
;MPQAIGEITDLPLTVVNTHGHCDHTHGNYLFESVYLSEKDKEVFNRHNDPEVIQEILDQVPFLIRLLAKPSTDRTLSVPVPPPTKPLPEEGYFELGDRLVRIIETPGHTPGSISLLDEKNDILFAGDTIVGHGMLLNQPESSDVESFRDIIYMLEDLA
;
A
#
# COMPACT_ATOMS: atom_id res chain seq x y z
N MET A 1 -3.37 14.52 8.83
CA MET A 1 -3.86 13.14 8.89
C MET A 1 -3.99 12.67 10.34
N PRO A 2 -2.95 12.62 11.20
CA PRO A 2 -3.14 12.25 12.62
C PRO A 2 -4.19 13.08 13.36
N GLN A 3 -4.20 14.41 13.14
CA GLN A 3 -5.24 15.29 13.71
C GLN A 3 -6.66 14.90 13.29
N ALA A 4 -6.89 14.65 11.99
CA ALA A 4 -8.21 14.28 11.48
C ALA A 4 -8.65 12.88 11.98
N ILE A 5 -7.71 11.95 12.18
CA ILE A 5 -8.01 10.65 12.79
C ILE A 5 -8.43 10.85 14.26
N GLY A 6 -7.72 11.72 14.99
CA GLY A 6 -8.05 12.06 16.39
C GLY A 6 -9.41 12.75 16.57
N GLU A 7 -9.95 13.39 15.51
CA GLU A 7 -11.32 13.91 15.53
C GLU A 7 -12.39 12.80 15.43
N ILE A 8 -12.00 11.59 15.01
CA ILE A 8 -12.89 10.43 14.83
C ILE A 8 -12.75 9.43 15.98
N THR A 9 -11.52 9.20 16.47
CA THR A 9 -11.25 8.18 17.50
C THR A 9 -10.00 8.49 18.32
N ASP A 10 -10.06 8.18 19.62
CA ASP A 10 -8.91 8.21 20.55
C ASP A 10 -8.32 6.80 20.78
N LEU A 11 -8.82 5.78 20.07
CA LEU A 11 -8.33 4.40 20.21
C LEU A 11 -6.92 4.23 19.61
N PRO A 12 -6.14 3.23 20.09
CA PRO A 12 -4.85 2.90 19.49
C PRO A 12 -4.98 2.62 17.98
N LEU A 13 -4.01 3.11 17.21
CA LEU A 13 -3.98 2.94 15.76
C LEU A 13 -3.07 1.79 15.35
N THR A 14 -3.55 0.98 14.41
CA THR A 14 -2.73 0.05 13.62
C THR A 14 -2.62 0.59 12.22
N VAL A 15 -1.40 0.79 11.73
CA VAL A 15 -1.12 1.35 10.40
C VAL A 15 -0.41 0.30 9.57
N VAL A 16 -0.97 -0.08 8.44
CA VAL A 16 -0.42 -1.11 7.55
C VAL A 16 -0.48 -0.60 6.11
N ASN A 17 0.62 -0.79 5.39
CA ASN A 17 0.71 -0.48 3.97
C ASN A 17 0.30 -1.72 3.17
N THR A 18 -0.50 -1.53 2.12
CA THR A 18 -0.91 -2.64 1.24
C THR A 18 0.27 -3.17 0.42
N HIS A 19 1.20 -2.29 0.04
CA HIS A 19 2.41 -2.62 -0.70
C HIS A 19 3.45 -1.50 -0.61
N GLY A 20 4.61 -1.69 -1.25
CA GLY A 20 5.79 -0.84 -1.13
C GLY A 20 5.82 0.44 -1.98
N HIS A 21 4.82 0.72 -2.83
CA HIS A 21 4.87 1.92 -3.67
C HIS A 21 4.66 3.21 -2.88
N CYS A 22 5.20 4.30 -3.43
CA CYS A 22 5.26 5.60 -2.79
C CYS A 22 3.90 6.12 -2.32
N ASP A 23 2.87 5.99 -3.13
CA ASP A 23 1.52 6.48 -2.85
C ASP A 23 0.83 5.70 -1.72
N HIS A 24 1.35 4.52 -1.36
CA HIS A 24 0.89 3.72 -0.23
C HIS A 24 1.77 3.91 1.02
N THR A 25 3.00 4.43 0.88
CA THR A 25 3.99 4.47 1.97
C THR A 25 4.42 5.87 2.40
N HIS A 26 4.19 6.91 1.58
CA HIS A 26 4.64 8.28 1.91
C HIS A 26 3.95 8.87 3.13
N GLY A 27 2.86 8.25 3.64
CA GLY A 27 2.25 8.62 4.91
C GLY A 27 3.01 8.12 6.16
N ASN A 28 3.97 7.20 6.02
CA ASN A 28 4.58 6.49 7.15
C ASN A 28 5.21 7.41 8.19
N TYR A 29 5.81 8.52 7.77
CA TYR A 29 6.50 9.47 8.66
C TYR A 29 5.56 10.13 9.70
N LEU A 30 4.25 9.98 9.54
CA LEU A 30 3.23 10.51 10.44
C LEU A 30 2.92 9.57 11.62
N PHE A 31 3.49 8.37 11.64
CA PHE A 31 3.15 7.31 12.60
C PHE A 31 4.40 6.65 13.19
N GLU A 32 4.31 6.20 14.44
CA GLU A 32 5.45 5.56 15.13
C GLU A 32 5.67 4.11 14.68
N SER A 33 4.59 3.40 14.37
CA SER A 33 4.61 1.99 13.98
C SER A 33 3.83 1.78 12.70
N VAL A 34 4.48 1.20 11.70
CA VAL A 34 3.85 0.88 10.41
C VAL A 34 4.27 -0.51 9.96
N TYR A 35 3.28 -1.29 9.52
CA TYR A 35 3.44 -2.66 9.01
C TYR A 35 3.61 -2.66 7.49
N LEU A 36 4.50 -3.51 6.97
CA LEU A 36 4.63 -3.83 5.55
C LEU A 36 5.00 -5.31 5.40
N SER A 37 4.59 -5.93 4.29
CA SER A 37 5.10 -7.24 3.89
C SER A 37 6.62 -7.18 3.64
N GLU A 38 7.39 -8.10 4.23
CA GLU A 38 8.84 -8.20 3.99
C GLU A 38 9.16 -8.45 2.51
N LYS A 39 8.23 -9.09 1.76
CA LYS A 39 8.34 -9.32 0.30
C LYS A 39 8.39 -8.02 -0.49
N ASP A 40 7.94 -6.90 0.09
CA ASP A 40 7.89 -5.59 -0.54
C ASP A 40 8.92 -4.60 -0.02
N LYS A 41 9.85 -5.04 0.81
CA LYS A 41 10.92 -4.18 1.34
C LYS A 41 11.77 -3.55 0.25
N GLU A 42 12.11 -4.30 -0.79
CA GLU A 42 12.89 -3.78 -1.92
C GLU A 42 12.08 -2.81 -2.78
N VAL A 43 10.78 -3.09 -2.96
CA VAL A 43 9.86 -2.16 -3.65
C VAL A 43 9.77 -0.85 -2.86
N PHE A 44 9.61 -0.93 -1.54
CA PHE A 44 9.64 0.24 -0.65
C PHE A 44 10.92 1.04 -0.81
N ASN A 45 12.09 0.40 -0.69
CA ASN A 45 13.38 1.09 -0.78
C ASN A 45 13.52 1.82 -2.12
N ARG A 46 13.16 1.16 -3.22
CA ARG A 46 13.24 1.73 -4.57
C ARG A 46 12.24 2.86 -4.79
N HIS A 47 10.98 2.69 -4.42
CA HIS A 47 9.92 3.67 -4.71
C HIS A 47 9.88 4.83 -3.72
N ASN A 48 10.65 4.78 -2.64
CA ASN A 48 10.85 5.90 -1.72
C ASN A 48 12.23 6.57 -1.91
N ASP A 49 13.02 6.14 -2.91
CA ASP A 49 14.25 6.83 -3.32
C ASP A 49 13.90 8.12 -4.09
N PRO A 50 14.36 9.31 -3.65
CA PRO A 50 14.09 10.57 -4.33
C PRO A 50 14.50 10.59 -5.81
N GLU A 51 15.56 9.89 -6.20
CA GLU A 51 16.00 9.82 -7.60
C GLU A 51 14.98 9.03 -8.44
N VAL A 52 14.53 7.88 -7.94
CA VAL A 52 13.51 7.06 -8.62
C VAL A 52 12.16 7.78 -8.67
N ILE A 53 11.75 8.46 -7.59
CA ILE A 53 10.54 9.28 -7.58
C ILE A 53 10.65 10.37 -8.66
N GLN A 54 11.81 11.02 -8.76
CA GLN A 54 12.05 12.03 -9.77
C GLN A 54 11.95 11.46 -11.20
N GLU A 55 12.52 10.28 -11.44
CA GLU A 55 12.41 9.56 -12.73
C GLU A 55 10.94 9.23 -13.08
N ILE A 56 10.15 8.75 -12.11
CA ILE A 56 8.72 8.47 -12.31
C ILE A 56 7.98 9.78 -12.67
N LEU A 57 8.25 10.87 -11.95
CA LEU A 57 7.64 12.18 -12.21
C LEU A 57 8.02 12.75 -13.58
N ASP A 58 9.20 12.42 -14.11
CA ASP A 58 9.64 12.85 -15.43
C ASP A 58 8.91 12.12 -16.57
N GLN A 59 8.33 10.94 -16.30
CA GLN A 59 7.47 10.22 -17.25
C GLN A 59 6.03 10.77 -17.29
N VAL A 60 5.62 11.51 -16.26
CA VAL A 60 4.28 12.12 -16.20
C VAL A 60 4.22 13.33 -17.14
N PRO A 61 3.18 13.46 -17.99
CA PRO A 61 3.04 14.62 -18.88
C PRO A 61 3.15 15.94 -18.12
N PHE A 62 3.94 16.88 -18.66
CA PHE A 62 4.28 18.15 -18.00
C PHE A 62 3.08 18.89 -17.43
N LEU A 63 1.95 18.94 -18.16
CA LEU A 63 0.74 19.62 -17.70
C LEU A 63 0.15 18.98 -16.44
N ILE A 64 0.17 17.65 -16.35
CA ILE A 64 -0.30 16.91 -15.17
C ILE A 64 0.65 17.15 -13.99
N ARG A 65 1.97 17.10 -14.23
CA ARG A 65 2.97 17.41 -13.20
C ARG A 65 2.83 18.84 -12.67
N LEU A 66 2.56 19.81 -13.54
CA LEU A 66 2.36 21.21 -13.13
C LEU A 66 1.13 21.37 -12.24
N LEU A 67 0.04 20.66 -12.54
CA LEU A 67 -1.18 20.66 -11.72
C LEU A 67 -0.99 19.93 -10.38
N ALA A 68 -0.15 18.88 -10.35
CA ALA A 68 0.17 18.12 -9.15
C ALA A 68 1.33 18.70 -8.32
N LYS A 69 1.91 19.82 -8.75
CA LYS A 69 3.20 20.34 -8.25
C LYS A 69 3.30 20.46 -6.72
N PRO A 70 2.30 20.99 -5.99
CA PRO A 70 2.38 21.07 -4.53
C PRO A 70 2.49 19.70 -3.86
N SER A 71 1.85 18.67 -4.43
CA SER A 71 1.91 17.30 -3.93
C SER A 71 3.26 16.66 -4.28
N THR A 72 3.75 16.85 -5.51
CA THR A 72 5.03 16.26 -5.95
C THR A 72 6.24 16.87 -5.24
N ASP A 73 6.23 18.18 -5.00
CA ASP A 73 7.30 18.87 -4.25
C ASP A 73 7.38 18.33 -2.81
N ARG A 74 6.24 17.98 -2.20
CA ARG A 74 6.18 17.34 -0.88
C ARG A 74 6.71 15.92 -0.90
N THR A 75 6.31 15.10 -1.87
CA THR A 75 6.80 13.72 -2.04
C THR A 75 8.32 13.67 -2.14
N LEU A 76 8.94 14.61 -2.87
CA LEU A 76 10.39 14.68 -3.04
C LEU A 76 11.16 15.22 -1.82
N SER A 77 10.51 15.94 -0.91
CA SER A 77 11.17 16.69 0.18
C SER A 77 11.02 16.08 1.56
N VAL A 78 10.13 15.11 1.74
CA VAL A 78 9.88 14.46 3.03
C VAL A 78 10.48 13.05 3.02
N PRO A 79 11.55 12.80 3.80
CA PRO A 79 12.08 11.46 3.96
C PRO A 79 11.02 10.53 4.56
N VAL A 80 10.80 9.38 3.93
CA VAL A 80 9.87 8.37 4.40
C VAL A 80 10.67 7.33 5.21
N PRO A 81 10.41 7.19 6.53
CA PRO A 81 11.08 6.15 7.30
C PRO A 81 10.64 4.76 6.82
N PRO A 82 11.54 3.76 6.90
CA PRO A 82 11.16 2.39 6.58
C PRO A 82 10.03 1.92 7.51
N PRO A 83 9.16 1.02 7.03
CA PRO A 83 8.22 0.32 7.89
C PRO A 83 8.96 -0.33 9.05
N THR A 84 8.36 -0.26 10.24
CA THR A 84 9.02 -0.65 11.48
C THR A 84 8.64 -2.06 11.94
N LYS A 85 7.64 -2.68 11.28
CA LYS A 85 7.10 -3.98 11.66
C LYS A 85 6.83 -4.88 10.43
N PRO A 86 7.16 -6.18 10.49
CA PRO A 86 6.67 -7.15 9.51
C PRO A 86 5.18 -7.43 9.76
N LEU A 87 4.50 -8.01 8.77
CA LEU A 87 3.13 -8.49 8.96
C LEU A 87 3.05 -9.55 10.08
N PRO A 88 1.95 -9.59 10.86
CA PRO A 88 1.75 -10.60 11.88
C PRO A 88 1.72 -12.02 11.30
N GLU A 89 2.37 -12.97 11.97
CA GLU A 89 2.46 -14.38 11.54
C GLU A 89 1.09 -15.08 11.59
N GLU A 90 0.21 -14.63 12.48
CA GLU A 90 -1.16 -15.11 12.62
C GLU A 90 -2.04 -14.78 11.40
N GLY A 91 -1.61 -13.85 10.54
CA GLY A 91 -2.32 -13.50 9.31
C GLY A 91 -3.55 -12.61 9.52
N TYR A 92 -3.66 -11.93 10.66
CA TYR A 92 -4.74 -10.98 10.94
C TYR A 92 -4.32 -9.89 11.93
N PHE A 93 -5.10 -8.82 12.00
CA PHE A 93 -5.00 -7.80 13.05
C PHE A 93 -6.24 -7.86 13.96
N GLU A 94 -6.02 -7.82 15.27
CA GLU A 94 -7.10 -7.67 16.27
C GLU A 94 -7.33 -6.19 16.58
N LEU A 95 -8.52 -5.68 16.27
CA LEU A 95 -8.94 -4.30 16.52
C LEU A 95 -10.08 -4.27 17.55
N GLY A 96 -9.89 -4.96 18.67
CA GLY A 96 -10.91 -5.15 19.69
C GLY A 96 -11.84 -6.31 19.36
N ASP A 97 -13.10 -6.04 19.06
CA ASP A 97 -14.10 -7.05 18.67
C ASP A 97 -14.18 -7.27 17.14
N ARG A 98 -13.10 -6.91 16.44
CA ARG A 98 -12.95 -6.99 14.98
C ARG A 98 -11.63 -7.67 14.64
N LEU A 99 -11.73 -8.71 13.82
CA LEU A 99 -10.58 -9.36 13.18
C LEU A 99 -10.50 -8.87 11.74
N VAL A 100 -9.35 -8.34 11.36
CA VAL A 100 -9.06 -7.94 9.99
C VAL A 100 -8.06 -8.93 9.42
N ARG A 101 -8.52 -9.83 8.54
CA ARG A 101 -7.71 -10.87 7.93
C ARG A 101 -6.79 -10.26 6.87
N ILE A 102 -5.55 -10.72 6.86
CA ILE A 102 -4.57 -10.37 5.83
C ILE A 102 -4.67 -11.43 4.73
N ILE A 103 -4.81 -10.97 3.49
CA ILE A 103 -4.83 -11.82 2.31
C ILE A 103 -3.63 -11.42 1.47
N GLU A 104 -2.70 -12.34 1.27
CA GLU A 104 -1.62 -12.09 0.32
C GLU A 104 -2.19 -12.05 -1.10
N THR A 105 -1.88 -10.98 -1.82
CA THR A 105 -2.36 -10.74 -3.17
C THR A 105 -1.21 -10.31 -4.08
N PRO A 106 -0.17 -11.16 -4.25
CA PRO A 106 0.93 -10.84 -5.15
C PRO A 106 0.45 -10.61 -6.57
N GLY A 107 1.08 -9.67 -7.26
CA GLY A 107 0.60 -9.21 -8.55
C GLY A 107 1.23 -7.88 -8.89
N HIS A 108 0.59 -6.80 -8.46
CA HIS A 108 1.11 -5.45 -8.62
C HIS A 108 2.56 -5.34 -8.13
N THR A 109 2.79 -5.85 -6.92
CA THR A 109 4.08 -6.07 -6.29
C THR A 109 4.14 -7.47 -5.68
N PRO A 110 5.32 -8.00 -5.30
CA PRO A 110 5.45 -9.34 -4.72
C PRO A 110 4.85 -9.45 -3.31
N GLY A 111 4.83 -8.35 -2.56
CA GLY A 111 4.33 -8.25 -1.19
C GLY A 111 2.99 -7.55 -1.05
N SER A 112 2.28 -7.32 -2.16
CA SER A 112 0.92 -6.78 -2.16
C SER A 112 -0.02 -7.61 -1.27
N ILE A 113 -0.80 -6.93 -0.43
CA ILE A 113 -1.84 -7.53 0.41
C ILE A 113 -3.19 -6.84 0.24
N SER A 114 -4.24 -7.60 0.50
CA SER A 114 -5.59 -7.10 0.76
C SER A 114 -5.97 -7.35 2.22
N LEU A 115 -6.86 -6.51 2.77
CA LEU A 115 -7.34 -6.63 4.15
C LEU A 115 -8.85 -6.88 4.13
N LEU A 116 -9.28 -7.99 4.71
CA LEU A 116 -10.68 -8.37 4.79
C LEU A 116 -11.20 -8.17 6.21
N ASP A 117 -12.16 -7.25 6.35
CA ASP A 117 -12.97 -7.14 7.56
C ASP A 117 -14.22 -8.00 7.43
N GLU A 118 -14.12 -9.23 7.91
CA GLU A 118 -15.16 -10.26 7.79
C GLU A 118 -16.46 -9.86 8.50
N LYS A 119 -16.38 -9.02 9.54
CA LYS A 119 -17.57 -8.60 10.30
C LYS A 119 -18.47 -7.68 9.48
N ASN A 120 -17.88 -6.83 8.62
CA ASN A 120 -18.62 -5.83 7.85
C ASN A 120 -18.65 -6.13 6.35
N ASP A 121 -18.04 -7.23 5.92
CA ASP A 121 -17.96 -7.63 4.50
C ASP A 121 -17.28 -6.54 3.64
N ILE A 122 -16.13 -6.05 4.12
CA ILE A 122 -15.35 -4.99 3.46
C ILE A 122 -13.96 -5.51 3.13
N LEU A 123 -13.62 -5.48 1.83
CA LEU A 123 -12.28 -5.76 1.33
C LEU A 123 -11.56 -4.45 0.97
N PHE A 124 -10.45 -4.17 1.64
CA PHE A 124 -9.48 -3.17 1.21
C PHE A 124 -8.44 -3.84 0.31
N ALA A 125 -8.65 -3.76 -1.01
CA ALA A 125 -7.88 -4.53 -1.99
C ALA A 125 -6.50 -3.94 -2.37
N GLY A 126 -6.16 -2.76 -1.86
CA GLY A 126 -5.00 -2.00 -2.36
C GLY A 126 -5.12 -1.79 -3.87
N ASP A 127 -4.00 -1.96 -4.57
CA ASP A 127 -3.99 -1.86 -6.03
C ASP A 127 -4.25 -3.20 -6.72
N THR A 128 -4.58 -4.28 -5.99
CA THR A 128 -4.94 -5.59 -6.58
C THR A 128 -6.24 -5.53 -7.38
N ILE A 129 -7.24 -4.76 -6.89
CA ILE A 129 -8.51 -4.55 -7.57
C ILE A 129 -8.69 -3.06 -7.84
N VAL A 130 -8.55 -2.67 -9.10
CA VAL A 130 -8.69 -1.29 -9.54
C VAL A 130 -9.76 -1.16 -10.62
N GLY A 131 -10.54 -0.07 -10.57
CA GLY A 131 -11.60 0.21 -11.56
C GLY A 131 -11.10 0.60 -12.95
N HIS A 132 -9.78 0.71 -13.12
CA HIS A 132 -9.09 1.02 -14.38
C HIS A 132 -8.02 -0.05 -14.64
N GLY A 133 -7.41 -0.05 -15.82
CA GLY A 133 -6.40 -1.05 -16.18
C GLY A 133 -5.31 -1.22 -15.11
N MET A 134 -5.10 -2.47 -14.70
CA MET A 134 -4.11 -2.86 -13.71
C MET A 134 -2.68 -2.71 -14.25
N LEU A 135 -1.77 -2.16 -13.44
CA LEU A 135 -0.34 -2.12 -13.76
C LEU A 135 0.33 -3.44 -13.36
N LEU A 136 0.54 -4.32 -14.34
CA LEU A 136 1.08 -5.69 -14.16
C LEU A 136 2.28 -6.02 -15.04
N ASN A 137 3.10 -5.03 -15.38
CA ASN A 137 4.26 -5.25 -16.24
C ASN A 137 5.43 -4.35 -15.83
N GLN A 138 5.50 -4.03 -14.54
CA GLN A 138 6.66 -3.35 -13.98
C GLN A 138 7.71 -4.41 -13.59
N PRO A 139 8.99 -4.04 -13.47
CA PRO A 139 10.06 -4.97 -13.09
C PRO A 139 9.79 -5.73 -11.78
N GLU A 140 9.04 -5.12 -10.85
CA GLU A 140 8.64 -5.70 -9.58
C GLU A 140 7.35 -6.52 -9.63
N SER A 141 6.55 -6.42 -10.69
CA SER A 141 5.28 -7.13 -10.77
C SER A 141 5.49 -8.65 -10.81
N SER A 142 4.57 -9.38 -10.19
CA SER A 142 4.48 -10.83 -10.34
C SER A 142 3.98 -11.19 -11.74
N ASP A 143 4.10 -12.46 -12.12
CA ASP A 143 3.61 -12.92 -13.42
C ASP A 143 2.07 -12.89 -13.49
N VAL A 144 1.57 -12.82 -14.73
CA VAL A 144 0.13 -12.67 -15.01
C VAL A 144 -0.67 -13.90 -14.58
N GLU A 145 -0.08 -15.10 -14.60
CA GLU A 145 -0.78 -16.33 -14.22
C GLU A 145 -1.00 -16.34 -12.70
N SER A 146 0.03 -16.01 -11.93
CA SER A 146 -0.06 -15.83 -10.48
C SER A 146 -1.11 -14.77 -10.11
N PHE A 147 -1.11 -13.62 -10.79
CA PHE A 147 -2.12 -12.59 -10.52
C PHE A 147 -3.54 -13.05 -10.85
N ARG A 148 -3.75 -13.75 -11.97
CA ARG A 148 -5.06 -14.29 -12.34
C ARG A 148 -5.59 -15.22 -11.25
N ASP A 149 -4.74 -16.08 -10.70
CA ASP A 149 -5.14 -17.02 -9.66
C ASP A 149 -5.52 -16.29 -8.36
N ILE A 150 -4.87 -15.15 -8.05
CA ILE A 150 -5.28 -14.25 -6.96
C ILE A 150 -6.67 -13.65 -7.21
N ILE A 151 -6.97 -13.21 -8.43
CA ILE A 151 -8.28 -12.65 -8.75
C ILE A 151 -9.39 -13.69 -8.55
N TYR A 152 -9.19 -14.93 -9.00
CA TYR A 152 -10.18 -15.99 -8.77
C TYR A 152 -10.33 -16.34 -7.29
N MET A 153 -9.22 -16.37 -6.53
CA MET A 153 -9.29 -16.57 -5.08
C MET A 153 -10.10 -15.47 -4.39
N LEU A 154 -9.95 -14.21 -4.80
CA LEU A 154 -10.73 -13.10 -4.23
C LEU A 154 -12.21 -13.15 -4.64
N GLU A 155 -12.53 -13.62 -5.85
CA GLU A 155 -13.91 -13.85 -6.30
C GLU A 155 -14.61 -14.92 -5.44
N ASP A 156 -13.90 -15.99 -5.07
CA ASP A 156 -14.42 -17.06 -4.22
C ASP A 156 -14.67 -16.64 -2.75
N LEU A 157 -14.18 -15.46 -2.34
CA LEU A 157 -14.41 -14.90 -1.01
C LEU A 157 -15.69 -14.04 -0.91
N ALA A 158 -16.30 -13.69 -2.04
CA ALA A 158 -17.52 -12.88 -2.14
C ALA A 158 -18.78 -13.75 -2.31
#